data_AF-A0A104SFR2-F1
#
_entry.id   AF-A0A104SFR2-F1
#
_cell.length_a   1.000
_cell.length_b   1.000
_cell.length_c   1.000
_cell.angle_alpha   90.00
_cell.angle_beta   90.00
_cell.angle_gamma   90.00
#
_symmetry.space_group_name_H-M   'P 1'
#
loop_
_entity.id
_entity.type
_entity.pdbx_description
1 polymer ?
#
loop_
_entity_poly.entity_id
_entity_poly.type
_entity_poly.pdbx_seq_one_letter_code
_entity_poly.pdbx_strand_id
1 'polypeptide(L)'
;MSVRRCQQEVSSAEFAEWMAYSQIERFGPQMDDLRMGNVAAAIYNVNRDTKTCPDAFGPADIFGWMERPKEVPRVIEDTDEYVLEIGALFGSRLKRAPQDRISE
;
A
#
# COMPACT_ATOMS: atom_id res chain seq x y z
N MET A 1 -8.46 -26.38 -16.17
CA MET A 1 -9.14 -26.48 -17.49
C MET A 1 -8.13 -26.23 -18.58
N SER A 2 -8.10 -27.01 -19.67
CA SER A 2 -7.22 -26.72 -20.82
C SER A 2 -7.76 -25.54 -21.65
N VAL A 3 -6.88 -24.79 -22.32
CA VAL A 3 -7.28 -23.69 -23.23
C VAL A 3 -8.26 -24.17 -24.31
N ARG A 4 -8.00 -25.34 -24.93
CA ARG A 4 -8.87 -25.91 -25.98
C ARG A 4 -10.31 -26.13 -25.49
N ARG A 5 -10.46 -26.71 -24.30
CA ARG A 5 -11.77 -26.92 -23.68
C ARG A 5 -12.46 -25.60 -23.30
N CYS A 6 -11.70 -24.64 -22.77
CA CYS A 6 -12.22 -23.31 -22.44
C CYS A 6 -12.86 -22.64 -23.67
N GLN A 7 -12.20 -22.68 -24.82
CA GLN A 7 -12.72 -22.11 -26.08
C GLN A 7 -13.99 -22.78 -26.61
N GLN A 8 -14.30 -24.01 -26.17
CA GLN A 8 -15.52 -24.73 -26.55
C GLN A 8 -16.68 -24.50 -25.59
N GLU A 9 -16.37 -24.25 -24.31
CA GLU A 9 -17.36 -24.18 -23.23
C GLU A 9 -17.68 -22.75 -22.79
N VAL A 10 -16.77 -21.79 -23.01
CA VAL A 10 -16.88 -20.40 -22.55
C VAL A 10 -17.00 -19.47 -23.75
N SER A 11 -18.01 -18.61 -23.74
CA SER A 11 -18.20 -17.60 -24.79
C SER A 11 -17.15 -16.49 -24.71
N SER A 12 -16.91 -15.77 -25.81
CA SER A 12 -15.99 -14.61 -25.80
C SER A 12 -16.43 -13.51 -24.83
N ALA A 13 -17.74 -13.29 -24.68
CA ALA A 13 -18.30 -12.32 -23.74
C ALA A 13 -18.01 -12.74 -22.29
N GLU A 14 -18.31 -13.99 -21.95
CA GLU A 14 -18.03 -14.54 -20.62
C GLU A 14 -16.52 -14.52 -20.31
N PHE A 15 -15.66 -14.82 -21.29
CA PHE A 15 -14.23 -14.70 -21.11
C PHE A 15 -13.79 -13.25 -20.81
N ALA A 16 -14.38 -12.26 -21.49
CA ALA A 16 -14.12 -10.86 -21.22
C ALA A 16 -14.60 -10.43 -19.82
N GLU A 17 -15.74 -10.94 -19.36
CA GLU A 17 -16.25 -10.73 -18.00
C GLU A 17 -15.29 -11.30 -16.95
N TRP A 18 -14.79 -12.52 -17.15
CA TRP A 18 -13.77 -13.10 -16.27
C TRP A 18 -12.48 -12.29 -16.23
N MET A 19 -12.03 -11.76 -17.38
CA MET A 19 -10.88 -10.85 -17.41
C MET A 19 -11.14 -9.58 -16.61
N ALA A 20 -12.32 -8.97 -16.78
CA ALA A 20 -12.71 -7.77 -16.02
C ALA A 20 -12.79 -8.07 -14.52
N TYR A 21 -13.41 -9.19 -14.13
CA TYR A 21 -13.51 -9.64 -12.76
C TYR A 21 -12.13 -9.85 -12.11
N SER A 22 -11.18 -10.45 -12.83
CA SER A 22 -9.82 -10.67 -12.32
C SER A 22 -9.06 -9.37 -12.00
N GLN A 23 -9.39 -8.27 -12.68
CA GLN A 23 -8.81 -6.95 -12.41
C GLN A 23 -9.42 -6.28 -11.16
N ILE A 24 -10.68 -6.60 -10.84
CA ILE A 24 -11.40 -6.03 -9.70
C ILE A 24 -11.03 -6.76 -8.41
N GLU A 25 -11.25 -8.07 -8.36
CA GLU A 25 -11.13 -8.83 -7.10
C GLU A 25 -9.68 -9.19 -6.76
N ARG A 26 -8.74 -8.95 -7.70
CA ARG A 26 -7.29 -9.19 -7.59
C ARG A 26 -6.98 -10.46 -6.79
N PHE A 27 -6.90 -11.56 -7.50
CA PHE A 27 -6.51 -12.87 -6.96
C PHE A 27 -5.33 -13.45 -7.75
N GLY A 28 -4.69 -14.47 -7.19
CA GLY A 28 -3.56 -15.15 -7.82
C GLY A 28 -2.23 -14.92 -7.10
N PRO A 29 -1.14 -15.48 -7.66
CA PRO A 29 0.16 -15.56 -6.99
C PRO A 29 0.71 -14.21 -6.53
N GLN A 30 0.46 -13.14 -7.29
CA GLN A 30 0.91 -11.80 -6.95
C GLN A 30 0.32 -11.31 -5.63
N MET A 31 -0.95 -11.60 -5.38
CA MET A 31 -1.62 -11.22 -4.13
C MET A 31 -1.26 -12.14 -2.97
N ASP A 32 -0.95 -13.40 -3.26
CA ASP A 32 -0.45 -14.34 -2.24
C ASP A 32 0.95 -13.95 -1.78
N ASP A 33 1.84 -13.60 -2.71
CA ASP A 33 3.16 -13.04 -2.43
C ASP A 33 3.03 -11.72 -1.66
N LEU A 34 2.11 -10.81 -2.04
CA LEU A 34 1.90 -9.57 -1.28
C LEU A 34 1.46 -9.85 0.17
N ARG A 35 0.55 -10.81 0.36
CA ARG A 35 0.08 -11.23 1.70
C ARG A 35 1.21 -11.86 2.51
N MET A 36 1.99 -12.76 1.91
CA MET A 36 3.11 -13.43 2.58
C MET A 36 4.28 -12.48 2.83
N GLY A 37 4.51 -11.54 1.92
CA GLY A 37 5.53 -10.51 2.03
C GLY A 37 5.30 -9.62 3.24
N ASN A 38 4.04 -9.30 3.55
CA ASN A 38 3.72 -8.56 4.77
C ASN A 38 4.09 -9.32 6.04
N VAL A 39 3.80 -10.62 6.10
CA VAL A 39 4.15 -11.46 7.25
C VAL A 39 5.66 -11.61 7.39
N ALA A 40 6.37 -11.89 6.29
CA ALA A 40 7.83 -12.00 6.28
C ALA A 40 8.50 -10.68 6.66
N ALA A 41 8.03 -9.55 6.13
CA ALA A 41 8.52 -8.22 6.46
C ALA A 41 8.35 -7.91 7.95
N ALA A 42 7.21 -8.28 8.56
CA ALA A 42 7.02 -8.12 10.00
C ALA A 42 8.06 -8.91 10.80
N ILE A 43 8.33 -10.18 10.43
CA ILE A 43 9.34 -11.01 11.08
C ILE A 43 10.73 -10.38 10.93
N TYR A 44 11.09 -9.91 9.73
CA TYR A 44 12.38 -9.27 9.49
C TYR A 44 12.52 -7.97 10.28
N ASN A 45 11.47 -7.15 10.33
CA ASN A 45 11.47 -5.89 11.06
C ASN A 45 11.57 -6.07 12.58
N VAL A 46 11.04 -7.16 13.14
CA VAL A 46 11.23 -7.48 14.57
C VAL A 46 12.67 -7.89 14.87
N ASN A 47 13.35 -8.53 13.92
CA ASN A 47 14.70 -9.07 14.11
C ASN A 47 15.81 -8.18 13.54
N ARG A 48 15.48 -7.08 12.85
CA ARG A 48 16.49 -6.21 12.22
C ARG A 48 17.23 -5.36 13.25
N ASP A 49 18.52 -5.15 13.02
CA ASP A 49 19.29 -4.14 13.74
C ASP A 49 19.11 -2.78 13.05
N THR A 50 18.44 -1.85 13.70
CA THR A 50 18.16 -0.51 13.17
C THR A 50 19.41 0.35 12.98
N LYS A 51 20.57 -0.04 13.55
CA LYS A 51 21.83 0.68 13.34
C LYS A 51 22.46 0.36 11.99
N THR A 52 22.30 -0.88 11.52
CA THR A 52 22.87 -1.36 10.26
C THR A 52 21.84 -1.36 9.13
N CYS A 53 20.57 -1.54 9.46
CA CYS A 53 19.43 -1.49 8.54
C CYS A 53 18.36 -0.54 9.10
N PRO A 54 18.52 0.78 8.90
CA PRO A 54 17.61 1.79 9.46
C PRO A 54 16.22 1.77 8.81
N ASP A 55 16.14 1.42 7.53
CA ASP A 55 14.89 1.37 6.79
C ASP A 55 14.14 0.06 7.02
N ALA A 56 12.84 0.16 7.26
CA ALA A 56 12.01 -1.03 7.46
C ALA A 56 11.86 -1.79 6.14
N PHE A 57 11.79 -3.11 6.24
CA PHE A 57 11.41 -3.98 5.14
C PHE A 57 9.91 -3.86 4.89
N GLY A 58 9.53 -3.72 3.64
CA GLY A 58 8.17 -3.88 3.13
C GLY A 58 8.03 -5.18 2.32
N PRO A 59 6.80 -5.53 1.90
CA PRO A 59 6.54 -6.74 1.13
C PRO A 59 7.32 -6.78 -0.21
N ALA A 60 7.59 -5.62 -0.81
CA ALA A 60 8.36 -5.50 -2.05
C ALA A 60 9.85 -5.87 -1.89
N ASP A 61 10.40 -5.83 -0.67
CA ASP A 61 11.80 -6.18 -0.44
C ASP A 61 12.01 -7.69 -0.28
N ILE A 62 10.91 -8.46 -0.15
CA ILE A 62 10.93 -9.92 0.05
C ILE A 62 10.96 -10.66 -1.30
N PHE A 63 10.19 -10.18 -2.28
CA PHE A 63 10.05 -10.81 -3.59
C PHE A 63 10.57 -9.89 -4.69
N GLY A 64 11.57 -10.35 -5.45
CA GLY A 64 12.28 -9.53 -6.44
C GLY A 64 11.49 -9.07 -7.67
N TRP A 65 10.21 -9.46 -7.79
CA TRP A 65 9.34 -9.00 -8.89
C TRP A 65 8.51 -7.76 -8.53
N MET A 66 8.37 -7.44 -7.24
CA MET A 66 7.62 -6.27 -6.78
C MET A 66 8.51 -5.02 -6.83
N GLU A 67 8.02 -3.98 -7.49
CA GLU A 67 8.65 -2.66 -7.40
C GLU A 67 8.26 -2.00 -6.08
N ARG A 68 9.25 -1.44 -5.37
CA ARG A 68 8.99 -0.60 -4.21
C ARG A 68 8.28 0.67 -4.69
N PRO A 69 7.10 1.01 -4.14
CA PRO A 69 6.45 2.27 -4.47
C PRO A 69 7.44 3.41 -4.20
N LYS A 70 7.63 4.29 -5.19
CA LYS A 70 8.43 5.50 -4.96
C LYS A 70 7.68 6.36 -3.95
N GLU A 71 8.26 6.54 -2.78
CA GLU A 71 7.77 7.53 -1.82
C GLU A 71 7.89 8.90 -2.49
N VAL A 72 6.75 9.45 -2.89
CA VAL A 72 6.67 10.84 -3.33
C VAL A 72 6.63 11.67 -2.06
N PRO A 73 7.65 12.51 -1.78
CA PRO A 73 7.61 13.37 -0.60
C PRO A 73 6.34 14.22 -0.69
N ARG A 74 5.46 14.11 0.32
CA ARG A 74 4.33 15.02 0.41
C ARG A 74 4.88 16.40 0.74
N VAL A 75 4.67 17.35 -0.16
CA VAL A 75 4.89 18.77 0.15
C VAL A 75 3.74 19.19 1.04
N ILE A 76 4.04 19.47 2.30
CA ILE A 76 3.06 19.99 3.25
C ILE A 76 3.05 21.51 3.06
N GLU A 77 2.00 22.04 2.45
CA GLU A 77 1.84 23.48 2.23
C GLU A 77 1.36 24.19 3.51
N ASP A 78 0.56 23.52 4.34
CA ASP A 78 0.04 24.03 5.62
C ASP A 78 0.45 23.10 6.77
N THR A 79 1.42 23.56 7.58
CA THR A 79 1.97 22.85 8.73
C THR A 79 0.90 22.57 9.80
N ASP A 80 -0.08 23.45 9.96
CA ASP A 80 -1.08 23.32 11.02
C ASP A 80 -2.08 22.20 10.74
N GLU A 81 -2.48 22.01 9.48
CA GLU A 81 -3.37 20.93 9.06
C GLU A 81 -2.73 19.56 9.25
N TYR A 82 -1.44 19.44 8.91
CA TYR A 82 -0.67 18.20 9.07
C TYR A 82 -0.48 17.80 10.54
N VAL A 83 -0.20 18.78 11.41
CA VAL A 83 -0.06 18.53 12.86
C VAL A 83 -1.38 18.04 13.46
N LEU A 84 -2.52 18.55 12.99
CA LEU A 84 -3.84 18.09 13.41
C LEU A 84 -4.13 16.66 12.94
N GLU A 85 -3.77 16.31 11.70
CA GLU A 85 -3.94 14.97 11.14
C GLU A 85 -3.12 13.91 11.92
N ILE A 86 -1.84 14.19 12.18
CA ILE A 86 -0.99 13.32 13.01
C ILE A 86 -1.58 13.22 14.42
N GLY A 87 -1.96 14.36 15.01
CA GLY A 87 -2.54 14.39 16.34
C GLY A 87 -3.76 13.49 16.45
N ALA A 88 -4.65 13.51 15.45
CA ALA A 88 -5.82 12.67 15.38
C ALA A 88 -5.48 11.18 15.24
N LEU A 89 -4.46 10.83 14.45
CA LEU A 89 -3.98 9.44 14.29
C LEU A 89 -3.51 8.82 15.61
N PHE A 90 -2.90 9.63 16.49
CA PHE A 90 -2.42 9.21 17.80
C PHE A 90 -3.39 9.53 18.95
N GLY A 91 -4.65 9.88 18.64
CA GLY A 91 -5.71 10.09 19.63
C GLY A 91 -5.62 11.40 20.43
N SER A 92 -4.75 12.32 20.04
CA SER A 92 -4.65 13.65 20.63
C SER A 92 -5.62 14.64 19.94
N ARG A 93 -6.52 15.26 20.72
CA ARG A 93 -7.38 16.35 20.21
C ARG A 93 -6.61 17.68 20.26
N LEU A 94 -5.76 17.90 19.29
CA LEU A 94 -5.18 19.22 19.04
C LEU A 94 -6.27 20.11 18.42
N LYS A 95 -6.36 21.37 18.86
CA LYS A 95 -7.24 22.38 18.25
C LYS A 95 -6.39 23.34 17.44
N ARG A 96 -6.90 23.77 16.29
CA ARG A 96 -6.26 24.84 15.49
C ARG A 96 -6.12 26.08 16.36
N ALA A 97 -4.92 26.67 16.41
CA ALA A 97 -4.72 27.93 17.11
C ALA A 97 -5.52 29.04 16.41
N PRO A 98 -6.13 29.99 17.14
CA PRO A 98 -6.82 31.11 16.51
C PRO A 98 -5.83 31.94 15.71
N GLN A 99 -6.14 32.15 14.43
CA GLN A 99 -5.34 32.93 13.49
C GLN A 99 -5.53 34.44 13.77
N ASP A 100 -5.08 34.95 14.91
CA ASP A 100 -5.18 36.37 15.25
C ASP A 100 -3.81 37.06 15.22
N ARG A 101 -3.72 38.00 14.26
CA ARG A 101 -2.79 39.15 14.12
C ARG A 101 -1.30 38.85 13.92
N ILE A 102 -0.90 38.83 12.65
CA ILE A 102 0.20 39.70 12.22
C ILE A 102 -0.31 40.50 11.02
N SER A 103 -0.93 41.63 11.32
CA SER A 103 -1.13 42.72 10.38
C SER A 103 -0.49 43.95 11.01
N GLU A 104 0.79 44.14 10.75
CA GLU A 104 1.48 45.44 10.73
C GLU A 104 2.50 45.41 9.59
#